data_AF-A0A7S0VC75-F1
#
_entry.id   AF-A0A7S0VC75-F1
#
_cell.length_a   1.000
_cell.length_b   1.000
_cell.length_c   1.000
_cell.angle_alpha   90.00
_cell.angle_beta   90.00
_cell.angle_gamma   90.00
#
_symmetry.space_group_name_H-M   'P 1'
#
loop_
_entity.id
_entity.type
_entity.pdbx_description
1 polymer ?
#
loop_
_entity_poly.entity_id
_entity_poly.type
_entity_poly.pdbx_seq_one_letter_code
_entity_poly.pdbx_strand_id
1 'polypeptide(L)'
;GEELRIRAQQGHSSKLAVQVKEELLLVKLEEAPEVCIHGTFLKLWDTIREEGLKTMGRAHVHFTSLSKPQDQAAVSGYRKTCDLLIHLDAARAMADGCCFWRSGNGVILSGGWGGVIPAGYFAKVTQVTG
;
A
#
# COMPACT_ATOMS: atom_id res chain seq x y z
N GLY A 1 -24.07 8.85 -38.53
CA GLY A 1 -23.54 9.18 -37.20
C GLY A 1 -23.62 7.92 -36.37
N GLU A 2 -22.53 7.15 -36.28
CA GLU A 2 -21.35 7.42 -35.42
C GLU A 2 -21.71 7.30 -33.94
N GLU A 3 -21.07 6.51 -33.09
CA GLU A 3 -20.02 5.50 -33.25
C GLU A 3 -20.02 4.71 -31.93
N LEU A 4 -20.54 3.48 -31.92
CA LEU A 4 -20.43 2.60 -30.76
C LEU A 4 -19.00 2.04 -30.72
N ARG A 5 -18.11 2.72 -30.00
CA ARG A 5 -16.74 2.24 -29.76
C ARG A 5 -16.76 1.11 -28.72
N ILE A 6 -16.93 -0.12 -29.19
CA ILE A 6 -16.47 -1.31 -28.46
C ILE A 6 -15.00 -1.53 -28.85
N ARG A 7 -14.10 -1.59 -27.87
CA ARG A 7 -12.68 -1.91 -28.12
C ARG A 7 -12.18 -3.04 -27.20
N ALA A 8 -11.63 -4.04 -27.88
CA ALA A 8 -10.71 -5.10 -27.47
C ALA A 8 -11.13 -6.04 -26.31
N GLN A 9 -11.52 -7.24 -26.71
CA GLN A 9 -11.51 -8.47 -25.91
C GLN A 9 -10.22 -9.22 -26.27
N GLN A 10 -9.45 -9.63 -25.26
CA GLN A 10 -8.24 -10.50 -25.27
C GLN A 10 -6.87 -9.80 -25.19
N GLY A 11 -6.14 -10.08 -24.11
CA GLY A 11 -4.71 -9.76 -23.92
C GLY A 11 -4.34 -9.35 -22.49
N HIS A 12 -4.20 -10.32 -21.57
CA HIS A 12 -3.45 -10.25 -20.30
C HIS A 12 -3.29 -8.86 -19.63
N SER A 13 -4.21 -8.42 -18.76
CA SER A 13 -3.98 -7.32 -17.78
C SER A 13 -5.10 -7.17 -16.75
N SER A 14 -5.44 -8.21 -16.00
CA SER A 14 -6.54 -8.16 -15.01
C SER A 14 -6.14 -7.63 -13.63
N LYS A 15 -4.84 -7.45 -13.31
CA LYS A 15 -4.41 -6.90 -12.01
C LYS A 15 -4.26 -5.38 -12.01
N LEU A 16 -3.72 -4.81 -13.08
CA LEU A 16 -3.47 -3.36 -13.14
C LEU A 16 -4.78 -2.59 -13.34
N ALA A 17 -5.67 -3.04 -14.24
CA ALA A 17 -6.97 -2.42 -14.46
C ALA A 17 -7.90 -2.52 -13.22
N VAL A 18 -7.75 -3.57 -12.41
CA VAL A 18 -8.50 -3.73 -11.15
C VAL A 18 -7.94 -2.79 -10.08
N GLN A 19 -6.60 -2.75 -9.88
CA GLN A 19 -5.98 -1.80 -8.94
C GLN A 19 -6.29 -0.33 -9.26
N VAL A 20 -6.24 0.04 -10.55
CA VAL A 20 -6.58 1.40 -11.00
C VAL A 20 -8.04 1.74 -10.73
N LYS A 21 -8.98 0.78 -10.85
CA LYS A 21 -10.40 1.03 -10.52
C LYS A 21 -10.65 1.15 -9.02
N GLU A 22 -9.90 0.44 -8.19
CA GLU A 22 -10.04 0.46 -6.73
C GLU A 22 -9.46 1.72 -6.08
N GLU A 23 -8.41 2.30 -6.68
CA GLU A 23 -7.86 3.62 -6.30
C GLU A 23 -8.77 4.80 -6.71
N LEU A 24 -9.83 4.59 -7.50
CA LEU A 24 -10.78 5.66 -7.88
C LEU A 24 -11.85 5.92 -6.81
N LEU A 25 -11.99 5.06 -5.79
CA LEU A 25 -12.95 5.19 -4.70
C LEU A 25 -12.24 5.29 -3.34
N LEU A 26 -11.35 6.28 -3.23
CA LEU A 26 -10.63 6.56 -1.98
C LEU A 26 -11.45 7.46 -1.06
N VAL A 27 -11.69 6.97 0.15
CA VAL A 27 -12.25 7.77 1.25
C VAL A 27 -11.10 8.23 2.13
N LYS A 28 -10.97 9.54 2.33
CA LYS A 28 -9.97 10.10 3.25
C LYS A 28 -10.30 9.67 4.68
N LEU A 29 -9.27 9.27 5.43
CA LEU A 29 -9.42 8.95 6.85
C LEU A 29 -9.24 10.22 7.69
N GLU A 30 -10.20 10.46 8.58
CA GLU A 30 -10.16 11.56 9.56
C GLU A 30 -9.42 11.16 10.84
N GLU A 31 -9.29 9.86 11.09
CA GLU A 31 -8.58 9.29 12.22
C GLU A 31 -7.51 8.30 11.73
N ALA A 32 -6.44 8.16 12.53
CA ALA A 32 -5.33 7.30 12.16
C ALA A 32 -5.76 5.82 12.12
N PRO A 33 -5.38 5.06 11.08
CA PRO A 33 -5.64 3.63 11.04
C PRO A 33 -4.88 2.94 12.18
N GLU A 34 -5.60 2.13 12.95
CA GLU A 34 -5.06 1.41 14.12
C GLU A 34 -3.93 0.44 13.73
N VAL A 35 -4.03 -0.16 12.54
CA VAL A 35 -3.03 -1.07 11.99
C VAL A 35 -2.66 -0.64 10.57
N CYS A 36 -1.37 -0.37 10.37
CA CYS A 36 -0.81 0.07 9.11
C CYS A 36 0.50 -0.68 8.85
N ILE A 37 0.42 -1.82 8.16
CA ILE A 37 1.54 -2.73 7.94
C ILE A 37 1.90 -2.75 6.45
N HIS A 38 3.19 -2.65 6.16
CA HIS A 38 3.75 -2.83 4.81
C HIS A 38 4.61 -4.08 4.76
N GLY A 39 4.26 -5.02 3.88
CA GLY A 39 5.07 -6.20 3.61
C GLY A 39 6.09 -5.94 2.52
N THR A 40 7.35 -6.26 2.78
CA THR A 40 8.48 -6.08 1.85
C THR A 40 9.47 -7.24 1.96
N PHE A 41 10.63 -7.09 1.35
CA PHE A 41 11.71 -8.08 1.39
C PHE A 41 12.91 -7.57 2.20
N LEU A 42 13.53 -8.43 3.01
CA LEU A 42 14.69 -8.11 3.85
C LEU A 42 15.86 -7.54 3.03
N LYS A 43 16.07 -8.05 1.81
CA LYS A 43 17.10 -7.53 0.89
C LYS A 43 16.93 -6.04 0.51
N LEU A 44 15.73 -5.47 0.72
CA LEU A 44 15.43 -4.06 0.47
C LEU A 44 15.53 -3.22 1.74
N TRP A 45 15.80 -3.84 2.89
CA TRP A 45 15.75 -3.16 4.19
C TRP A 45 16.72 -1.99 4.28
N ASP A 46 17.98 -2.16 3.86
CA ASP A 46 18.97 -1.08 3.95
C ASP A 46 18.52 0.17 3.18
N THR A 47 18.01 -0.01 1.96
CA THR A 47 17.42 1.07 1.15
C THR A 47 16.20 1.67 1.82
N ILE A 48 15.28 0.85 2.35
CA ILE A 48 14.04 1.35 2.98
C ILE A 48 14.33 2.09 4.30
N ARG A 49 15.35 1.65 5.05
CA ARG A 49 15.79 2.31 6.29
C ARG A 49 16.38 3.70 6.00
N GLU A 50 17.13 3.84 4.91
CA GLU A 50 17.78 5.10 4.52
C GLU A 50 16.82 6.04 3.81
N GLU A 51 16.01 5.53 2.87
CA GLU A 51 15.21 6.35 1.97
C GLU A 51 13.72 6.42 2.34
N GLY A 52 13.27 5.58 3.29
CA GLY A 52 11.86 5.43 3.63
C GLY A 52 11.07 4.53 2.67
N LEU A 53 9.77 4.38 2.94
CA LEU A 53 8.85 3.70 2.03
C LEU A 53 8.42 4.66 0.92
N LYS A 54 8.74 4.31 -0.32
CA LYS A 54 8.39 5.10 -1.50
C LYS A 54 7.16 4.52 -2.20
N THR A 55 6.36 5.38 -2.82
CA THR A 55 5.25 4.95 -3.70
C THR A 55 5.76 4.23 -4.97
N MET A 56 7.04 4.44 -5.31
CA MET A 56 7.71 3.90 -6.49
C MET A 56 6.96 4.30 -7.76
N GLY A 57 6.56 3.35 -8.60
CA GLY A 57 5.76 3.61 -9.81
C GLY A 57 4.26 3.77 -9.57
N ARG A 58 3.81 3.87 -8.31
CA ARG A 58 2.40 4.02 -7.93
C ARG A 58 2.14 5.42 -7.36
N ALA A 59 0.87 5.78 -7.26
CA ALA A 59 0.44 7.02 -6.61
C ALA A 59 0.56 6.96 -5.08
N HIS A 60 0.37 5.77 -4.48
CA HIS A 60 0.32 5.57 -3.04
C HIS A 60 1.13 4.35 -2.56
N VAL A 61 1.68 4.46 -1.34
CA VAL A 61 2.15 3.32 -0.56
C VAL A 61 0.92 2.59 -0.05
N HIS A 62 0.93 1.26 -0.25
CA HIS A 62 -0.16 0.40 0.16
C HIS A 62 0.17 -0.25 1.50
N PHE A 63 -0.81 -0.24 2.38
CA PHE A 63 -0.76 -0.81 3.72
C PHE A 63 -1.93 -1.76 3.92
N THR A 64 -1.69 -2.76 4.74
CA THR A 64 -2.70 -3.69 5.22
C THR A 64 -2.97 -3.45 6.71
N SER A 65 -4.25 -3.58 7.08
CA SER A 65 -4.68 -3.68 8.48
C SER A 65 -4.67 -5.13 9.00
N LEU A 66 -4.37 -6.11 8.15
CA LEU A 66 -4.31 -7.52 8.50
C LEU A 66 -2.89 -7.93 8.88
N SER A 67 -2.78 -8.63 10.00
CA SER A 67 -1.53 -9.23 10.47
C SER A 67 -1.20 -10.58 9.80
N LYS A 68 -2.01 -11.05 8.84
CA LYS A 68 -1.88 -12.37 8.21
C LYS A 68 -1.44 -12.29 6.74
N PRO A 69 -0.56 -13.19 6.28
CA PRO A 69 -0.16 -13.24 4.88
C PRO A 69 -1.27 -13.81 3.99
N GLN A 70 -1.30 -13.44 2.71
CA GLN A 70 -2.23 -13.98 1.70
C GLN A 70 -1.51 -14.55 0.47
N ASP A 71 -2.11 -15.57 -0.15
CA ASP A 71 -1.57 -16.35 -1.27
C ASP A 71 -1.41 -15.54 -2.57
N GLN A 72 -2.21 -14.51 -2.79
CA GLN A 72 -2.16 -13.70 -4.01
C GLN A 72 -2.09 -12.21 -3.68
N ALA A 73 -1.34 -11.49 -4.52
CA ALA A 73 -1.10 -10.02 -4.53
C ALA A 73 -2.10 -9.26 -3.65
N ALA A 74 -1.73 -9.09 -2.39
CA ALA A 74 -2.72 -8.93 -1.35
C ALA A 74 -3.45 -7.58 -1.47
N VAL A 75 -4.75 -7.69 -1.71
CA VAL A 75 -5.72 -6.60 -1.78
C VAL A 75 -6.18 -6.22 -0.37
N SER A 76 -5.69 -6.87 0.68
CA SER A 76 -5.97 -6.49 2.07
C SER A 76 -4.94 -7.01 3.07
N GLY A 77 -3.83 -7.61 2.62
CA GLY A 77 -2.80 -8.29 3.41
C GLY A 77 -1.38 -7.96 2.92
N TYR A 78 -0.38 -8.74 3.35
CA TYR A 78 0.95 -8.77 2.71
C TYR A 78 1.16 -10.09 1.97
N ARG A 79 2.08 -10.10 1.00
CA ARG A 79 2.37 -11.31 0.23
C ARG A 79 3.00 -12.36 1.14
N LYS A 80 2.59 -13.63 1.01
CA LYS A 80 3.25 -14.76 1.69
C LYS A 80 4.76 -14.84 1.45
N THR A 81 5.23 -14.34 0.30
CA THR A 81 6.65 -14.36 -0.04
C THR A 81 7.45 -13.23 0.61
N CYS A 82 6.79 -12.22 1.20
CA CYS A 82 7.49 -11.18 1.97
C CYS A 82 8.07 -11.82 3.23
N ASP A 83 9.32 -11.48 3.53
CA ASP A 83 10.07 -11.94 4.72
C ASP A 83 10.30 -10.80 5.72
N LEU A 84 9.79 -9.58 5.44
CA LEU A 84 9.88 -8.42 6.31
C LEU A 84 8.56 -7.66 6.37
N LEU A 85 8.12 -7.31 7.58
CA LEU A 85 6.96 -6.44 7.84
C LEU A 85 7.40 -5.15 8.52
N ILE A 86 6.92 -4.02 8.00
CA ILE A 86 7.13 -2.70 8.58
C ILE A 86 5.79 -2.21 9.11
N HIS A 87 5.71 -2.01 10.42
CA HIS A 87 4.57 -1.41 11.09
C HIS A 87 4.79 0.10 11.16
N LEU A 88 3.83 0.86 10.64
CA LEU A 88 3.85 2.31 10.67
C LEU A 88 3.15 2.83 11.93
N ASP A 89 3.75 3.82 12.59
CA ASP A 89 3.08 4.67 13.55
C ASP A 89 2.18 5.66 12.79
N ALA A 90 1.01 5.18 12.38
CA ALA A 90 0.08 5.97 11.58
C ALA A 90 -0.51 7.15 12.38
N ALA A 91 -0.63 7.02 13.71
CA ALA A 91 -1.09 8.10 14.58
C ALA A 91 -0.10 9.26 14.57
N ARG A 92 1.18 8.98 14.79
CA ARG A 92 2.23 10.01 14.73
C ARG A 92 2.36 10.59 13.32
N ALA A 93 2.35 9.73 12.30
CA ALA A 93 2.43 10.19 10.92
C ALA A 93 1.28 11.13 10.54
N MET A 94 0.04 10.79 10.93
CA MET A 94 -1.13 11.62 10.64
C MET A 94 -1.12 12.94 11.43
N ALA A 95 -0.69 12.90 12.70
CA ALA A 95 -0.48 14.11 13.51
C ALA A 95 0.55 15.06 12.87
N ASP A 96 1.59 14.51 12.24
CA ASP A 96 2.62 15.26 11.52
C ASP A 96 2.21 15.61 10.05
N GLY A 97 0.94 15.43 9.71
CA GLY A 97 0.34 15.87 8.44
C GLY A 97 0.29 14.84 7.31
N CYS A 98 0.64 13.57 7.58
CA CYS A 98 0.50 12.51 6.59
C CYS A 98 -0.98 12.18 6.33
N CYS A 99 -1.39 12.19 5.07
CA CYS A 99 -2.74 11.81 4.69
C CYS A 99 -2.85 10.30 4.48
N PHE A 100 -3.95 9.73 4.95
CA PHE A 100 -4.31 8.33 4.73
C PHE A 100 -5.70 8.23 4.08
N TRP A 101 -5.87 7.20 3.28
CA TRP A 101 -7.11 6.88 2.61
C TRP A 101 -7.43 5.40 2.76
N ARG A 102 -8.71 5.07 2.60
CA ARG A 102 -9.20 3.70 2.50
C ARG A 102 -9.90 3.51 1.17
N SER A 103 -9.51 2.49 0.43
CA SER A 103 -10.21 2.06 -0.78
C SER A 103 -11.46 1.23 -0.45
N GLY A 104 -12.34 1.04 -1.42
CA GLY A 104 -13.61 0.29 -1.23
C GLY A 104 -13.45 -1.17 -0.76
N ASN A 105 -12.29 -1.79 -0.97
CA ASN A 105 -11.93 -3.14 -0.50
C ASN A 105 -11.22 -3.16 0.86
N GLY A 106 -11.02 -1.99 1.48
CA GLY A 106 -10.42 -1.86 2.81
C GLY A 106 -8.90 -1.75 2.87
N VAL A 107 -8.18 -1.66 1.75
CA VAL A 107 -6.74 -1.30 1.74
C VAL A 107 -6.56 0.09 2.33
N ILE A 108 -5.49 0.26 3.10
CA ILE A 108 -5.06 1.57 3.58
C ILE A 108 -3.99 2.10 2.64
N LEU A 109 -4.11 3.35 2.20
CA LEU A 109 -3.21 3.98 1.26
C LEU A 109 -2.68 5.28 1.84
N SER A 110 -1.43 5.61 1.52
CA SER A 110 -0.88 6.93 1.83
C SER A 110 0.06 7.39 0.71
N GLY A 111 -0.01 8.67 0.37
CA GLY A 111 0.96 9.33 -0.51
C GLY A 111 2.23 9.75 0.23
N GLY A 112 2.29 9.60 1.56
CA GLY A 112 3.38 10.14 2.37
C GLY A 112 3.56 11.65 2.19
N TRP A 113 4.78 12.11 2.42
CA TRP A 113 5.22 13.47 2.09
C TRP A 113 5.88 13.46 0.72
N GLY A 114 5.10 13.75 -0.33
CA GLY A 114 5.62 13.78 -1.69
C GLY A 114 6.04 12.41 -2.23
N GLY A 115 5.34 11.34 -1.84
CA GLY A 115 5.62 9.97 -2.30
C GLY A 115 6.52 9.16 -1.37
N VAL A 116 6.91 9.72 -0.22
CA VAL A 116 7.84 9.08 0.72
C VAL A 116 7.27 9.08 2.15
N ILE A 117 7.39 7.95 2.83
CA ILE A 117 7.13 7.82 4.26
C ILE A 117 8.48 7.52 4.95
N PRO A 118 9.07 8.50 5.67
CA PRO A 118 10.37 8.34 6.30
C PRO A 118 10.41 7.21 7.33
N ALA A 119 11.57 6.56 7.46
CA ALA A 119 11.78 5.46 8.40
C ALA A 119 11.57 5.86 9.87
N GLY A 120 11.67 7.15 10.19
CA GLY A 120 11.37 7.66 11.53
C GLY A 120 9.95 7.32 12.01
N TYR A 121 9.00 7.07 11.11
CA TYR A 121 7.62 6.68 11.45
C TYR A 121 7.42 5.17 11.56
N PHE A 122 8.46 4.35 11.37
CA PHE A 122 8.33 2.90 11.54
C PHE A 122 8.29 2.59 13.04
N ALA A 123 7.12 2.17 13.52
CA ALA A 123 6.92 1.77 14.92
C ALA A 123 7.66 0.46 15.24
N LYS A 124 7.66 -0.48 14.30
CA LYS A 124 8.26 -1.81 14.47
C LYS A 124 8.60 -2.41 13.11
N VAL A 125 9.70 -3.15 13.06
CA VAL A 125 10.06 -3.98 11.89
C VAL A 125 10.24 -5.41 12.36
N THR A 126 9.53 -6.34 11.74
CA THR A 126 9.62 -7.77 12.09
C THR A 126 9.94 -8.60 10.86
N GLN A 127 10.98 -9.41 10.97
CA GLN A 127 11.23 -10.47 10.01
C GLN A 127 10.18 -11.57 10.22
N VAL A 128 9.63 -12.06 9.12
CA VAL A 128 8.69 -13.19 9.12
C VAL A 128 9.30 -14.31 8.30
N THR A 129 9.65 -15.40 8.96
CA THR A 129 10.04 -16.64 8.29
C THR A 129 8.77 -17.41 7.96
N GLY A 130 8.51 -17.58 6.66
CA GLY A 130 7.44 -18.46 6.15
C GLY A 130 7.77 -19.93 6.36
#